data_AF-A0A6I2VGP8-F1
#
_entry.id   AF-A0A6I2VGP8-F1
#
_cell.length_a   1.000
_cell.length_b   1.000
_cell.length_c   1.000
_cell.angle_alpha   90.00
_cell.angle_beta   90.00
_cell.angle_gamma   90.00
#
_symmetry.space_group_name_H-M   'P 1'
#
loop_
_entity.id
_entity.type
_entity.pdbx_description
1 polymer ?
#
loop_
_entity_poly.entity_id
_entity_poly.type
_entity_poly.pdbx_seq_one_letter_code
_entity_poly.pdbx_strand_id
1 'polypeptide(L)'
;MDPHANPGAVAAEFEQRQQTLEEQLLSPLAARSWPAHRLVDEPDCGLRSPLQRDRDRIVHCKAFRRLKHKTQVFVSPEGDHYRTRLTHTIEVTQIARTVARALRLNEDLTEAVGLGHDLGHPPFGHIGEAVLDKCLKERFDGGFRHYEQSLRVVDVLERDGLGLNLT
;
A
#
# COMPACT_ATOMS: atom_id res chain seq x y z
N MET A 1 11.79 25.53 -8.41
CA MET A 1 11.54 25.43 -6.96
C MET A 1 12.83 24.98 -6.34
N ASP A 2 13.39 25.78 -5.45
CA ASP A 2 14.66 25.47 -4.77
C ASP A 2 14.42 24.34 -3.75
N PRO A 3 15.09 23.17 -3.86
CA PRO A 3 14.99 22.09 -2.88
C PRO A 3 15.62 22.47 -1.52
N HIS A 4 16.28 23.62 -1.41
CA HIS A 4 16.87 24.15 -0.18
C HIS A 4 16.05 25.27 0.48
N ALA A 5 14.82 25.52 0.03
CA ALA A 5 13.94 26.48 0.67
C ALA A 5 13.69 26.05 2.13
N ASN A 6 14.15 26.89 3.07
CA ASN A 6 14.02 26.72 4.51
C ASN A 6 12.60 26.22 4.86
N PRO A 7 12.44 24.95 5.27
CA PRO A 7 11.13 24.43 5.64
C PRO A 7 10.67 25.25 6.83
N GLY A 8 9.65 26.08 6.65
CA GLY A 8 9.13 26.95 7.72
C GLY A 8 8.91 26.13 9.01
N ALA A 9 9.01 26.77 10.18
CA ALA A 9 9.11 26.12 11.50
C ALA A 9 8.25 24.85 11.71
N VAL A 10 7.03 24.83 11.15
CA VAL A 10 6.12 23.67 11.15
C VAL A 10 6.75 22.39 10.56
N ALA A 11 7.45 22.49 9.44
CA ALA A 11 8.06 21.35 8.78
C ALA A 11 9.36 20.90 9.47
N ALA A 12 10.10 21.83 10.06
CA ALA A 12 11.30 21.52 10.83
C ALA A 12 10.99 20.72 12.13
N GLU A 13 9.85 20.98 12.75
CA GLU A 13 9.46 20.32 14.01
C GLU A 13 8.56 19.09 13.82
N PHE A 14 8.04 18.85 12.61
CA PHE A 14 7.05 17.81 12.35
C PHE A 14 7.58 16.42 12.72
N GLU A 15 8.77 16.06 12.22
CA GLU A 15 9.39 14.75 12.44
C GLU A 15 9.63 14.49 13.93
N GLN A 16 10.30 15.42 14.62
CA GLN A 16 10.62 15.28 16.04
C GLN A 16 9.35 15.13 16.89
N ARG A 17 8.29 15.87 16.56
CA ARG A 17 6.99 15.74 17.21
C ARG A 17 6.35 14.38 16.95
N GLN A 18 6.39 13.86 15.72
CA GLN A 18 5.86 12.53 15.42
C GLN A 18 6.63 11.43 16.14
N GLN A 19 7.96 11.46 16.11
CA GLN A 19 8.80 10.48 16.83
C GLN A 19 8.50 10.49 18.34
N THR A 20 8.35 11.68 18.94
CA THR A 20 7.98 11.82 20.36
C THR A 20 6.61 11.19 20.65
N LEU A 21 5.62 11.40 19.78
CA LEU A 21 4.30 10.79 19.92
C LEU A 21 4.35 9.27 19.73
N GLU A 22 5.12 8.77 18.77
CA GLU A 22 5.28 7.32 18.54
C GLU A 22 5.90 6.63 19.77
N GLU A 23 6.92 7.22 20.39
CA GLU A 23 7.52 6.66 21.60
C GLU A 23 6.57 6.64 22.80
N GLN A 24 5.70 7.64 22.92
CA GLN A 24 4.74 7.71 24.00
C GLN A 24 3.52 6.80 23.75
N LEU A 25 3.05 6.71 22.51
CA LEU A 25 1.73 6.18 22.18
C LEU A 25 1.75 4.81 21.52
N LEU A 26 2.86 4.37 20.91
CA LEU A 26 2.94 3.04 20.32
C LEU A 26 3.45 1.99 21.32
N SER A 27 3.08 0.74 21.07
CA SER A 27 3.67 -0.43 21.72
C SER A 27 5.18 -0.49 21.43
N PRO A 28 6.00 -1.03 22.35
CA PRO A 28 7.42 -1.30 22.09
C PRO A 28 7.65 -2.26 20.89
N LEU A 29 6.65 -3.08 20.56
CA LEU A 29 6.71 -4.01 19.41
C LEU A 29 6.21 -3.38 18.09
N ALA A 30 5.70 -2.14 18.13
CA ALA A 30 5.21 -1.48 16.93
C ALA A 30 6.35 -0.92 16.09
N ALA A 31 6.29 -1.12 14.77
CA ALA A 31 7.20 -0.48 13.83
C ALA A 31 7.13 1.05 13.96
N ARG A 32 8.29 1.70 13.91
CA ARG A 32 8.40 3.17 13.90
C ARG A 32 8.36 3.69 12.47
N SER A 33 7.92 4.94 12.30
CA SER A 33 7.94 5.57 10.97
C SER A 33 9.35 5.91 10.48
N TRP A 34 10.31 6.05 11.40
CA TRP A 34 11.72 6.33 11.13
C TRP A 34 12.65 5.35 11.88
N PRO A 35 13.88 5.11 11.39
CA PRO A 35 14.35 5.48 10.05
C PRO A 35 13.63 4.69 8.96
N ALA A 36 13.38 5.31 7.82
CA ALA A 36 12.81 4.64 6.66
C ALA A 36 13.92 4.18 5.71
N HIS A 37 13.83 2.94 5.27
CA HIS A 37 14.77 2.37 4.30
C HIS A 37 14.03 2.20 2.99
N ARG A 38 14.56 2.74 1.88
CA ARG A 38 13.96 2.62 0.55
C ARG A 38 15.00 2.03 -0.39
N LEU A 39 14.54 1.41 -1.48
CA LEU A 39 15.46 0.85 -2.48
C LEU A 39 16.31 1.94 -3.14
N VAL A 40 15.69 3.09 -3.41
CA VAL A 40 16.37 4.29 -3.90
C VAL A 40 16.28 5.38 -2.83
N ASP A 41 17.42 5.86 -2.37
CA ASP A 41 17.49 6.94 -1.39
C ASP A 41 16.74 8.18 -1.89
N GLU A 42 15.84 8.68 -1.05
CA GLU A 42 15.13 9.92 -1.28
C GLU A 42 15.00 10.69 0.04
N PRO A 43 15.08 12.03 0.01
CA PRO A 43 14.92 12.82 1.21
C PRO A 43 13.50 12.67 1.76
N ASP A 44 13.41 12.69 3.09
CA ASP A 44 12.15 12.66 3.80
C ASP A 44 11.29 13.90 3.52
N CYS A 45 9.97 13.72 3.67
CA CYS A 45 9.02 14.80 3.48
C CYS A 45 8.87 15.58 4.78
N GLY A 46 9.06 16.90 4.76
CA GLY A 46 8.90 17.74 5.96
C GLY A 46 7.47 17.84 6.50
N LEU A 47 6.47 17.22 5.87
CA LEU A 47 5.05 17.32 6.25
C LEU A 47 4.34 15.97 6.41
N ARG A 48 5.01 14.86 6.10
CA ARG A 48 4.43 13.50 6.15
C ARG A 48 5.49 12.52 6.62
N SER A 49 5.10 11.57 7.45
CA SER A 49 5.98 10.46 7.79
C SER A 49 6.27 9.59 6.55
N PRO A 50 7.36 8.82 6.54
CA PRO A 50 7.66 7.90 5.43
C PRO A 50 6.52 6.93 5.12
N LEU A 51 5.82 6.44 6.15
CA LEU A 51 4.69 5.52 6.02
C LEU A 51 3.43 6.22 5.47
N GLN A 52 3.18 7.48 5.86
CA GLN A 52 2.13 8.30 5.26
C GLN A 52 2.41 8.57 3.78
N ARG A 53 3.68 8.81 3.43
CA ARG A 53 4.10 8.98 2.04
C ARG A 53 3.87 7.72 1.21
N ASP A 54 4.13 6.54 1.78
CA ASP A 54 3.87 5.26 1.12
C ASP A 54 2.39 5.03 0.88
N ARG A 55 1.55 5.26 1.90
CA ARG A 55 0.10 5.23 1.78
C ARG A 55 -0.38 6.10 0.62
N ASP A 56 0.07 7.36 0.58
CA ASP A 56 -0.35 8.31 -0.45
C ASP A 56 0.10 7.85 -1.85
N ARG A 57 1.33 7.32 -1.99
CA ARG A 57 1.82 6.74 -3.25
C ARG A 57 0.95 5.59 -3.74
N ILE A 58 0.56 4.70 -2.84
CA ILE A 58 -0.32 3.57 -3.15
C ILE A 58 -1.68 4.07 -3.63
N VAL A 59 -2.34 4.96 -2.88
CA VAL A 59 -3.67 5.48 -3.24
C VAL A 59 -3.67 6.18 -4.60
N HIS A 60 -2.58 6.87 -4.95
CA HIS A 60 -2.47 7.62 -6.20
C HIS A 60 -1.92 6.82 -7.40
N CYS A 61 -1.54 5.54 -7.23
CA CYS A 61 -1.00 4.73 -8.31
C CYS A 61 -2.07 4.27 -9.32
N LYS A 62 -1.66 3.87 -10.53
CA LYS A 62 -2.60 3.42 -11.57
C LYS A 62 -3.27 2.10 -11.17
N ALA A 63 -2.52 1.17 -10.57
CA ALA A 63 -3.03 -0.12 -10.11
C ALA A 63 -4.14 0.00 -9.05
N PHE A 64 -4.01 0.90 -8.07
CA PHE A 64 -5.02 1.12 -7.05
C PHE A 64 -6.33 1.64 -7.66
N ARG A 65 -6.25 2.62 -8.58
CA ARG A 65 -7.43 3.11 -9.32
C ARG A 65 -8.15 2.01 -10.08
N ARG A 66 -7.41 1.04 -10.64
CA ARG A 66 -8.00 -0.10 -11.38
C ARG A 66 -8.78 -1.06 -10.47
N LEU A 67 -8.55 -1.07 -9.16
CA LEU A 67 -9.32 -1.90 -8.22
C LEU A 67 -10.83 -1.58 -8.25
N LYS A 68 -11.19 -0.33 -8.57
CA LYS A 68 -12.59 0.08 -8.77
C LYS A 68 -13.32 -0.77 -9.82
N HIS A 69 -12.58 -1.23 -10.83
CA HIS A 69 -13.14 -1.97 -11.98
C HIS A 69 -12.86 -3.47 -11.91
N LYS A 70 -12.29 -3.96 -10.81
CA LYS A 70 -12.09 -5.39 -10.57
C LYS A 70 -13.13 -5.89 -9.58
N THR A 71 -13.90 -6.89 -9.98
CA THR A 71 -14.88 -7.54 -9.10
C THR A 71 -14.17 -8.38 -8.05
N GLN A 72 -14.70 -8.37 -6.83
CA GLN A 72 -14.40 -9.37 -5.82
C GLN A 72 -15.49 -10.43 -5.95
N VAL A 73 -15.18 -11.57 -6.58
CA VAL A 73 -15.98 -12.81 -6.67
C VAL A 73 -17.50 -12.59 -6.65
N PHE A 74 -18.16 -12.52 -7.82
CA PHE A 74 -19.50 -13.08 -8.13
C PHE A 74 -19.90 -12.64 -9.54
N VAL A 75 -20.13 -13.61 -10.43
CA VAL A 75 -20.91 -13.44 -11.66
C VAL A 75 -22.28 -14.03 -11.35
N SER A 76 -23.12 -13.28 -10.64
CA SER A 76 -24.54 -13.62 -10.46
C SER A 76 -25.33 -12.31 -10.55
N PRO A 77 -26.09 -12.05 -11.63
CA PRO A 77 -26.53 -10.72 -12.03
C PRO A 77 -27.76 -10.16 -11.27
N GLU A 78 -28.14 -10.71 -10.12
CA GLU A 78 -29.42 -10.39 -9.44
C GLU A 78 -29.28 -9.58 -8.14
N GLY A 79 -28.49 -8.50 -8.11
CA GLY A 79 -28.52 -7.54 -7.00
C GLY A 79 -27.62 -6.32 -7.15
N ASP A 80 -28.04 -5.16 -6.61
CA ASP A 80 -27.41 -3.84 -6.83
C ASP A 80 -26.17 -3.54 -5.95
N HIS A 81 -25.65 -4.52 -5.20
CA HIS A 81 -24.59 -4.33 -4.20
C HIS A 81 -23.35 -5.22 -4.42
N TYR A 82 -22.76 -5.16 -5.61
CA TYR A 82 -21.52 -5.89 -5.89
C TYR A 82 -20.30 -5.27 -5.18
N ARG A 83 -19.54 -6.09 -4.47
CA ARG A 83 -18.23 -5.69 -3.95
C ARG A 83 -17.19 -5.67 -5.06
N THR A 84 -16.50 -4.53 -5.17
CA THR A 84 -15.28 -4.41 -5.95
C THR A 84 -14.07 -4.72 -5.08
N ARG A 85 -12.92 -4.95 -5.69
CA ARG A 85 -11.66 -5.05 -4.93
C ARG A 85 -11.34 -3.75 -4.20
N LEU A 86 -11.75 -2.60 -4.72
CA LEU A 86 -11.57 -1.33 -4.02
C LEU A 86 -12.40 -1.30 -2.73
N THR A 87 -13.67 -1.67 -2.78
CA THR A 87 -14.52 -1.70 -1.57
C THR A 87 -14.02 -2.72 -0.56
N HIS A 88 -13.57 -3.89 -1.03
CA HIS A 88 -12.92 -4.88 -0.17
C HIS A 88 -11.68 -4.33 0.53
N THR A 89 -10.81 -3.67 -0.25
CA THR A 89 -9.55 -3.11 0.24
C THR A 89 -9.82 -2.06 1.33
N ILE A 90 -10.85 -1.21 1.14
CA ILE A 90 -11.28 -0.23 2.14
C ILE A 90 -11.80 -0.92 3.41
N GLU A 91 -12.67 -1.93 3.29
CA GLU A 91 -13.20 -2.69 4.43
C GLU A 91 -12.08 -3.39 5.23
N VAL A 92 -11.17 -4.09 4.55
CA VAL A 92 -10.01 -4.75 5.17
C VAL A 92 -9.11 -3.74 5.88
N THR A 93 -8.85 -2.60 5.23
CA THR A 93 -8.01 -1.54 5.79
C THR A 93 -8.64 -0.95 7.07
N GLN A 94 -9.95 -0.71 7.08
CA GLN A 94 -10.65 -0.23 8.28
C GLN A 94 -10.57 -1.21 9.44
N ILE A 95 -10.79 -2.51 9.18
CA ILE A 95 -10.67 -3.56 10.21
C ILE A 95 -9.23 -3.63 10.72
N ALA A 96 -8.24 -3.66 9.82
CA ALA A 96 -6.83 -3.73 10.18
C ALA A 96 -6.40 -2.54 11.05
N ARG A 97 -6.80 -1.31 10.68
CA ARG A 97 -6.53 -0.11 11.48
C ARG A 97 -7.18 -0.15 12.86
N THR A 98 -8.38 -0.71 12.96
CA THR A 98 -9.07 -0.88 14.25
C THR A 98 -8.27 -1.80 15.18
N VAL A 99 -7.79 -2.93 14.64
CA VAL A 99 -6.94 -3.86 15.39
C VAL A 99 -5.59 -3.21 15.75
N ALA A 100 -4.95 -2.52 14.80
CA ALA A 100 -3.69 -1.82 15.03
C ALA A 100 -3.83 -0.79 16.15
N ARG A 101 -4.88 0.03 16.13
CA ARG A 101 -5.15 1.02 17.18
C ARG A 101 -5.33 0.37 18.55
N ALA A 102 -6.11 -0.71 18.64
CA ALA A 102 -6.34 -1.42 19.90
C ALA A 102 -5.05 -2.02 20.48
N LEU A 103 -4.13 -2.45 19.61
CA LEU A 103 -2.83 -3.01 19.99
C LEU A 103 -1.71 -1.96 20.08
N ARG A 104 -2.02 -0.68 19.89
CA ARG A 104 -1.04 0.43 19.81
C ARG A 104 0.06 0.17 18.76
N LEU A 105 -0.30 -0.42 17.62
CA LEU A 105 0.57 -0.59 16.45
C LEU A 105 0.52 0.65 15.56
N ASN A 106 1.48 0.75 14.62
CA ASN A 106 1.54 1.85 13.68
C ASN A 106 0.39 1.77 12.66
N GLU A 107 -0.57 2.69 12.77
CA GLU A 107 -1.74 2.73 11.90
C GLU A 107 -1.39 3.13 10.46
N ASP A 108 -0.41 4.01 10.25
CA ASP A 108 -0.02 4.46 8.90
C ASP A 108 0.63 3.31 8.12
N LEU A 109 1.49 2.52 8.76
CA LEU A 109 2.02 1.28 8.16
C LEU A 109 0.89 0.30 7.83
N THR A 110 -0.01 0.09 8.80
CA THR A 110 -1.13 -0.86 8.65
C THR A 110 -2.03 -0.44 7.50
N GLU A 111 -2.30 0.87 7.37
CA GLU A 111 -3.09 1.43 6.28
C GLU A 111 -2.39 1.30 4.92
N ALA A 112 -1.09 1.60 4.85
CA ALA A 112 -0.31 1.43 3.62
C ALA A 112 -0.34 -0.03 3.13
N VAL A 113 -0.07 -1.00 4.02
CA VAL A 113 -0.15 -2.43 3.71
C VAL A 113 -1.57 -2.83 3.30
N GLY A 114 -2.58 -2.40 4.06
CA GLY A 114 -3.99 -2.67 3.78
C GLY A 114 -4.42 -2.19 2.39
N LEU A 115 -3.99 -0.99 1.98
CA LEU A 115 -4.30 -0.43 0.67
C LEU A 115 -3.49 -1.06 -0.47
N GLY A 116 -2.27 -1.52 -0.19
CA GLY A 116 -1.35 -2.09 -1.16
C GLY A 116 -1.51 -3.60 -1.42
N HIS A 117 -2.13 -4.35 -0.51
CA HIS A 117 -2.08 -5.81 -0.54
C HIS A 117 -2.66 -6.43 -1.83
N ASP A 118 -3.70 -5.80 -2.39
CA ASP A 118 -4.50 -6.37 -3.48
C ASP A 118 -4.20 -5.79 -4.87
N LEU A 119 -3.14 -4.98 -5.00
CA LEU A 119 -2.78 -4.29 -6.24
C LEU A 119 -2.54 -5.25 -7.43
N GLY A 120 -1.90 -6.38 -7.15
CA GLY A 120 -1.48 -7.39 -8.12
C GLY A 120 -2.58 -8.30 -8.63
N HIS A 121 -3.81 -8.19 -8.11
CA HIS A 121 -4.85 -9.15 -8.46
C HIS A 121 -5.23 -9.08 -9.95
N PRO A 122 -5.26 -10.21 -10.68
CA PRO A 122 -5.68 -10.22 -12.07
C PRO A 122 -7.19 -9.98 -12.22
N PRO A 123 -7.67 -9.70 -13.45
CA PRO A 123 -9.10 -9.75 -13.77
C PRO A 123 -9.73 -11.08 -13.31
N PHE A 124 -11.03 -11.07 -13.02
CA PHE A 124 -11.80 -12.27 -12.61
C PHE A 124 -11.38 -12.92 -11.29
N GLY A 125 -10.62 -12.22 -10.45
CA GLY A 125 -10.30 -12.69 -9.10
C GLY A 125 -9.54 -14.02 -9.10
N HIS A 126 -9.88 -14.91 -8.17
CA HIS A 126 -9.14 -16.18 -7.97
C HIS A 126 -9.15 -17.08 -9.22
N ILE A 127 -10.20 -17.00 -10.05
CA ILE A 127 -10.25 -17.75 -11.32
C ILE A 127 -9.15 -17.23 -12.25
N GLY A 128 -9.02 -15.91 -12.40
CA GLY A 128 -7.97 -15.31 -13.20
C GLY A 128 -6.58 -15.64 -12.69
N GLU A 129 -6.39 -15.65 -11.37
CA GLU A 129 -5.13 -16.06 -10.73
C GLU A 129 -4.80 -17.53 -11.05
N ALA A 130 -5.74 -18.45 -10.88
CA ALA A 130 -5.53 -19.87 -11.15
C ALA A 130 -5.24 -20.15 -12.63
N VAL A 131 -5.93 -19.46 -13.54
CA VAL A 131 -5.70 -19.60 -14.99
C VAL A 131 -4.35 -19.04 -15.38
N LEU A 132 -3.95 -17.87 -14.86
CA LEU A 132 -2.63 -17.30 -15.13
C LEU A 132 -1.50 -18.19 -14.57
N ASP A 133 -1.66 -18.70 -13.35
CA ASP A 133 -0.68 -19.59 -12.71
C ASP A 133 -0.48 -20.86 -13.54
N LYS A 134 -1.59 -21.49 -13.97
CA LYS A 134 -1.54 -22.67 -14.85
C LYS A 134 -0.85 -22.36 -16.18
N CYS A 135 -1.26 -21.28 -16.86
CA CYS A 135 -0.67 -20.88 -18.15
C CYS A 135 0.83 -20.60 -18.04
N LEU A 136 1.27 -19.95 -16.95
CA LEU A 136 2.69 -19.66 -16.75
C LEU A 136 3.47 -20.95 -16.50
N LYS A 137 2.98 -21.87 -15.66
CA LYS A 137 3.64 -23.16 -15.40
C LYS A 137 3.74 -24.06 -16.63
N GLU A 138 2.74 -24.02 -17.51
CA GLU A 138 2.72 -24.85 -18.72
C GLU A 138 3.64 -24.32 -19.83
N ARG A 139 3.83 -22.99 -19.89
CA ARG A 139 4.52 -22.33 -21.02
C ARG A 139 5.87 -21.72 -20.67
N PHE A 140 6.13 -21.52 -19.38
CA PHE A 140 7.32 -20.87 -18.86
C PHE A 140 7.76 -21.55 -17.55
N ASP A 141 9.00 -21.34 -17.12
CA ASP A 141 9.47 -21.81 -15.81
C ASP A 141 9.08 -20.80 -14.71
N GLY A 142 7.78 -20.72 -14.41
CA GLY A 142 7.24 -19.74 -13.46
C GLY A 142 5.81 -20.00 -13.00
N GLY A 143 5.35 -19.19 -12.05
CA GLY A 143 3.98 -19.22 -11.52
C GLY A 143 3.41 -17.81 -11.37
N PHE A 144 2.13 -17.74 -10.98
CA PHE A 144 1.46 -16.47 -10.71
C PHE A 144 0.81 -16.47 -9.33
N ARG A 145 1.17 -15.48 -8.51
CA ARG A 145 0.54 -15.17 -7.23
C ARG A 145 0.23 -13.69 -7.17
N HIS A 146 -0.99 -13.34 -6.80
CA HIS A 146 -1.40 -11.92 -6.77
C HIS A 146 -0.56 -11.11 -5.78
N TYR A 147 -0.14 -11.68 -4.65
CA TYR A 147 0.67 -10.97 -3.64
C TYR A 147 2.11 -10.69 -4.15
N GLU A 148 2.74 -11.63 -4.86
CA GLU A 148 4.02 -11.39 -5.54
C GLU A 148 3.86 -10.34 -6.64
N GLN A 149 2.75 -10.40 -7.37
CA GLN A 149 2.43 -9.40 -8.37
C GLN A 149 2.14 -8.03 -7.75
N SER A 150 1.59 -7.95 -6.52
CA SER A 150 1.42 -6.68 -5.79
C SER A 150 2.78 -6.04 -5.50
N LEU A 151 3.77 -6.82 -5.04
CA LEU A 151 5.15 -6.36 -4.88
C LEU A 151 5.75 -5.90 -6.21
N ARG A 152 5.62 -6.71 -7.26
CA ARG A 152 6.10 -6.33 -8.61
C ARG A 152 5.46 -5.04 -9.13
N VAL A 153 4.18 -4.79 -8.81
CA VAL A 153 3.50 -3.54 -9.18
C VAL A 153 4.16 -2.34 -8.50
N VAL A 154 4.39 -2.44 -7.19
CA VAL A 154 4.96 -1.32 -6.42
C VAL A 154 6.46 -1.16 -6.61
N ASP A 155 7.21 -2.21 -6.91
CA ASP A 155 8.67 -2.13 -7.05
C ASP A 155 9.11 -1.85 -8.48
N VAL A 156 8.33 -2.29 -9.47
CA VAL A 156 8.77 -2.31 -10.87
C VAL A 156 7.78 -1.64 -11.82
N LEU A 157 6.48 -1.97 -11.75
CA LEU A 157 5.58 -1.63 -12.87
C LEU A 157 5.00 -0.21 -12.83
N GLU A 158 4.76 0.33 -11.64
CA GLU A 158 4.26 1.70 -11.52
C GLU A 158 5.31 2.73 -11.94
N ARG A 159 4.86 3.96 -12.21
CA ARG A 159 5.71 5.07 -12.70
C ARG A 159 6.58 4.68 -13.91
N ASP A 160 5.96 3.99 -14.86
CA ASP A 160 6.54 3.61 -16.14
C ASP A 160 7.86 2.81 -16.03
N GLY A 161 7.92 1.89 -15.05
CA GLY A 161 9.08 1.01 -14.85
C GLY A 161 9.94 1.37 -13.64
N LEU A 162 9.63 2.44 -12.91
CA LEU A 162 10.44 2.95 -11.80
C LEU A 162 9.96 2.48 -10.42
N GLY A 163 8.77 1.88 -10.33
CA GLY A 163 8.13 1.58 -9.06
C GLY A 163 7.70 2.82 -8.28
N LEU A 164 7.10 2.60 -7.12
CA LEU A 164 6.67 3.60 -6.14
C LEU A 164 7.77 3.94 -5.14
N ASN A 165 8.85 3.14 -5.06
CA ASN A 165 9.96 3.32 -4.11
C ASN A 165 9.46 3.40 -2.66
N LEU A 166 8.63 2.43 -2.24
CA LEU A 166 8.08 2.36 -0.88
C LEU A 166 9.18 2.04 0.16
N THR A 167 8.85 2.14 1.45
CA THR A 167 9.71 1.73 2.57
C THR A 167 9.78 0.21 2.73
#